data_AF-Q15I75-F1
#
_entry.id   AF-Q15I75-F1
#
_cell.length_a   1.000
_cell.length_b   1.000
_cell.length_c   1.000
_cell.angle_alpha   90.00
_cell.angle_beta   90.00
_cell.angle_gamma   90.00
#
_symmetry.space_group_name_H-M   'P 1'
#
loop_
_entity.id
_entity.type
_entity.pdbx_description
1 polymer ?
#
loop_
_entity_poly.entity_id
_entity_poly.type
_entity_poly.pdbx_seq_one_letter_code
_entity_poly.pdbx_strand_id
1 'polypeptide(L)'
;DYGLLTTPQLHYMVCCRNTGGQYGEATIDGYYHKLSTAFVELSKQASCSGDDHRTLKVDCANGIGALKLKEMKHYLPQGLSVQLFNDGTKGKLNHFCGADFVKSHQKPP
;
A
#
# COMPACT_ATOMS: atom_id res chain seq x y z
N ASP A 1 22.05 1.23 2.27
CA ASP A 1 20.97 0.68 3.11
C ASP A 1 19.72 1.52 2.87
N TYR A 2 18.57 0.88 2.71
CA TYR A 2 17.27 1.54 2.46
C TYR A 2 16.33 1.47 3.67
N GLY A 3 16.78 0.89 4.79
CA GLY A 3 15.99 0.77 6.00
C GLY A 3 14.79 -0.16 5.83
N LEU A 4 13.69 0.19 6.49
CA LEU A 4 12.47 -0.63 6.48
C LEU A 4 11.71 -0.46 5.17
N LEU A 5 11.49 -1.56 4.45
CA LEU A 5 10.78 -1.62 3.18
C LEU A 5 9.79 -2.79 3.17
N THR A 6 8.75 -2.69 2.35
CA THR A 6 8.04 -3.88 1.88
C THR A 6 8.88 -4.62 0.83
N THR A 7 8.65 -5.92 0.66
CA THR A 7 9.30 -6.69 -0.42
C THR A 7 9.08 -6.09 -1.82
N PRO A 8 7.88 -5.61 -2.19
CA PRO A 8 7.68 -4.90 -3.46
C PRO A 8 8.47 -3.59 -3.59
N GLN A 9 8.64 -2.82 -2.51
CA GLN A 9 9.44 -1.58 -2.54
C GLN A 9 10.91 -1.86 -2.83
N LEU A 10 11.47 -2.92 -2.23
CA LEU A 10 12.85 -3.33 -2.54
C LEU A 10 12.99 -3.76 -4.01
N HIS A 11 12.07 -4.59 -4.52
CA HIS A 11 12.08 -4.99 -5.94
C HIS A 11 12.00 -3.78 -6.88
N TYR A 12 11.15 -2.80 -6.56
CA TYR A 12 11.03 -1.55 -7.31
C TYR A 12 12.38 -0.82 -7.38
N MET A 13 13.04 -0.61 -6.25
CA MET A 13 14.32 0.11 -6.19
C MET A 13 15.42 -0.59 -6.99
N VAL A 14 15.50 -1.92 -6.88
CA VAL A 14 16.46 -2.72 -7.65
C VAL A 14 16.21 -2.57 -9.15
N CYS A 15 14.94 -2.65 -9.59
CA CYS A 15 14.57 -2.47 -10.98
C CYS A 15 14.90 -1.06 -11.51
N CYS A 16 14.56 -0.01 -10.75
CA CYS A 16 14.86 1.38 -11.11
C CYS A 16 16.37 1.61 -11.28
N ARG A 17 17.21 1.07 -10.38
CA ARG A 17 18.67 1.17 -10.50
C ARG A 17 19.19 0.43 -11.73
N ASN A 18 18.74 -0.81 -11.95
CA ASN A 18 19.24 -1.65 -13.05
C ASN A 18 18.71 -1.22 -14.42
N THR A 19 17.71 -0.34 -14.47
CA THR A 19 17.21 0.27 -15.70
C THR A 19 17.74 1.69 -15.92
N GLY A 20 18.74 2.15 -15.14
CA GLY A 20 19.28 3.50 -15.24
C GLY A 20 18.23 4.60 -15.02
N GLY A 21 17.22 4.32 -14.18
CA GLY A 21 16.11 5.23 -13.91
C GLY A 21 14.96 5.16 -14.92
N GLN A 22 15.05 4.37 -16.00
CA GLN A 22 13.99 4.29 -17.01
C GLN A 22 12.67 3.70 -16.47
N TYR A 23 12.74 2.79 -15.50
CA TYR A 23 11.53 2.27 -14.84
C TYR A 23 10.93 3.29 -13.86
N GLY A 24 11.70 4.24 -13.35
CA GLY A 24 11.29 5.21 -12.35
C GLY A 24 12.44 5.59 -11.42
N GLU A 25 12.16 6.48 -10.47
CA GLU A 25 13.14 6.93 -9.48
C GLU A 25 13.38 5.87 -8.40
N ALA A 26 14.63 5.50 -8.13
CA ALA A 26 14.99 4.42 -7.19
C ALA A 26 14.89 4.81 -5.69
N THR A 27 13.78 5.43 -5.31
CA THR A 27 13.48 5.96 -3.97
C THR A 27 12.10 5.47 -3.48
N ILE A 28 11.84 5.60 -2.17
CA ILE A 28 10.51 5.33 -1.61
C ILE A 28 9.48 6.32 -2.15
N ASP A 29 9.86 7.59 -2.27
CA ASP A 29 9.01 8.63 -2.83
C ASP A 29 8.63 8.34 -4.29
N GLY A 30 9.61 7.92 -5.11
CA GLY A 30 9.39 7.46 -6.48
C GLY A 30 8.41 6.29 -6.57
N TYR A 31 8.48 5.33 -5.63
CA TYR A 31 7.51 4.23 -5.54
C TYR A 31 6.09 4.74 -5.28
N TYR A 32 5.93 5.66 -4.32
CA TYR A 32 4.63 6.24 -4.00
C TYR A 32 4.06 7.05 -5.15
N HIS A 33 4.84 7.97 -5.72
CA HIS A 33 4.42 8.78 -6.86
C HIS A 33 4.04 7.94 -8.07
N LYS A 34 4.86 6.93 -8.44
CA LYS A 34 4.58 6.09 -9.60
C LYS A 34 3.24 5.37 -9.47
N LEU A 35 3.00 4.73 -8.31
CA LEU A 35 1.78 3.95 -8.10
C LEU A 35 0.55 4.84 -7.91
N SER A 36 0.67 5.93 -7.15
CA SER A 36 -0.46 6.84 -6.91
C SER A 36 -0.89 7.56 -8.17
N THR A 37 0.05 8.04 -8.99
CA THR A 37 -0.24 8.72 -10.26
C THR A 37 -0.98 7.79 -11.21
N ALA A 38 -0.47 6.57 -11.39
CA ALA A 38 -1.14 5.55 -12.21
C ALA A 38 -2.55 5.24 -11.68
N PHE A 39 -2.71 5.11 -10.35
CA PHE A 39 -4.01 4.88 -9.73
C PHE A 39 -5.00 6.02 -9.97
N VAL A 40 -4.57 7.27 -9.82
CA VAL A 40 -5.41 8.47 -10.06
C VAL A 40 -5.85 8.54 -11.52
N GLU A 41 -4.93 8.35 -12.47
CA GLU A 41 -5.27 8.38 -13.90
C GLU A 41 -6.26 7.27 -14.29
N LEU A 42 -6.09 6.06 -13.77
CA LEU A 42 -7.04 4.96 -13.98
C LEU A 42 -8.39 5.25 -13.32
N SER A 43 -8.39 5.86 -12.13
CA SER A 43 -9.62 6.15 -11.38
C SER A 43 -10.49 7.20 -12.08
N LYS A 44 -9.90 8.15 -12.82
CA LYS A 44 -10.64 9.13 -13.64
C LYS A 44 -11.47 8.48 -14.76
N GLN A 45 -11.03 7.33 -15.26
CA GLN A 45 -11.69 6.61 -16.35
C GLN A 45 -12.82 5.70 -15.84
N ALA A 46 -12.83 5.41 -14.53
CA ALA A 46 -13.89 4.62 -13.92
C ALA A 46 -15.13 5.50 -13.73
N SER A 47 -16.23 5.18 -14.41
CA SER A 47 -17.53 5.82 -14.23
C SER A 47 -18.07 5.51 -12.83
N CYS A 48 -17.78 6.38 -11.87
CA CYS A 48 -18.18 6.21 -10.50
C CYS A 48 -19.50 6.93 -10.26
N SER A 49 -20.61 6.30 -10.69
CA SER A 49 -21.96 6.78 -10.43
C SER A 49 -22.32 6.53 -8.96
N GLY A 50 -21.82 7.35 -8.03
CA GLY A 50 -22.17 7.27 -6.61
C GLY A 50 -21.12 7.84 -5.65
N ASP A 51 -21.63 8.55 -4.64
CA ASP A 51 -21.02 9.22 -3.48
C ASP A 51 -19.49 9.35 -3.43
N ASP A 52 -19.02 10.60 -3.36
CA ASP A 52 -17.61 11.07 -3.45
C ASP A 52 -16.67 10.55 -2.35
N HIS A 53 -17.11 9.64 -1.47
CA HIS A 53 -16.35 9.14 -0.33
C HIS A 53 -16.33 7.62 -0.23
N ARG A 54 -15.26 7.01 -0.73
CA ARG A 54 -15.02 5.56 -0.62
C ARG A 54 -14.16 5.26 0.58
N THR A 55 -14.61 4.35 1.44
CA THR A 55 -13.81 3.88 2.59
C THR A 55 -13.26 2.49 2.34
N LEU A 56 -11.94 2.34 2.41
CA LEU A 56 -11.24 1.06 2.37
C LEU A 56 -10.64 0.76 3.76
N LYS A 57 -11.05 -0.35 4.36
CA LYS A 57 -10.47 -0.86 5.60
C LYS A 57 -9.42 -1.92 5.27
N VAL A 58 -8.19 -1.75 5.74
CA VAL A 58 -7.06 -2.61 5.42
C VAL A 58 -6.51 -3.24 6.70
N ASP A 59 -6.53 -4.57 6.76
CA ASP A 59 -5.77 -5.35 7.74
C ASP A 59 -4.30 -5.42 7.30
N CYS A 60 -3.41 -4.81 8.07
CA CYS A 60 -1.98 -4.73 7.76
C CYS A 60 -1.15 -5.83 8.44
N ALA A 61 -1.81 -6.83 9.05
CA ALA A 61 -1.18 -8.02 9.64
C ALA A 61 -0.11 -7.74 10.71
N ASN A 62 -0.12 -6.55 11.31
CA ASN A 62 0.93 -6.01 12.18
C ASN A 62 2.33 -5.98 11.53
N GLY A 63 2.38 -5.93 10.19
CA GLY A 63 3.61 -5.94 9.41
C GLY A 63 4.03 -4.58 8.88
N ILE A 64 5.19 -4.55 8.20
CA ILE A 64 5.79 -3.33 7.65
C ILE A 64 4.88 -2.60 6.64
N GLY A 65 3.94 -3.32 6.01
CA GLY A 65 2.93 -2.74 5.14
C GLY A 65 2.08 -1.65 5.80
N ALA A 66 1.84 -1.72 7.12
CA ALA A 66 1.10 -0.72 7.87
C ALA A 66 1.77 0.66 7.81
N LEU A 67 3.05 0.70 8.17
CA LEU A 67 3.86 1.92 8.15
C LEU A 67 3.93 2.48 6.73
N LYS A 68 4.17 1.61 5.74
CA LYS A 68 4.38 2.02 4.35
C LYS A 68 3.11 2.47 3.65
N LEU A 69 1.95 1.88 3.98
CA LEU A 69 0.67 2.37 3.50
C LEU A 69 0.29 3.67 4.20
N LYS A 70 0.60 3.84 5.49
CA LYS A 70 0.41 5.11 6.20
C LYS A 70 1.17 6.26 5.56
N GLU A 71 2.44 6.04 5.18
CA GLU A 71 3.25 6.99 4.39
C GLU A 71 2.61 7.26 3.01
N MET A 72 2.20 6.21 2.29
CA MET A 72 1.61 6.32 0.95
C MET A 72 0.24 7.04 0.92
N LYS A 73 -0.52 7.03 2.02
CA LYS A 73 -1.86 7.65 2.09
C LYS A 73 -1.88 9.11 1.64
N HIS A 74 -0.79 9.86 1.86
CA HIS A 74 -0.69 11.26 1.43
C HIS A 74 -0.67 11.46 -0.09
N TYR A 75 -0.39 10.40 -0.85
CA TYR A 75 -0.32 10.42 -2.31
C TYR A 75 -1.63 9.93 -2.95
N LEU A 76 -2.55 9.35 -2.17
CA LEU A 76 -3.82 8.83 -2.66
C LEU A 76 -4.85 9.97 -2.84
N PRO A 77 -5.83 9.82 -3.75
CA PRO A 77 -6.84 10.85 -3.97
C PRO A 77 -7.71 11.06 -2.74
N GLN A 78 -8.13 12.31 -2.50
CA GLN A 78 -8.90 12.70 -1.32
C GLN A 78 -10.24 11.97 -1.16
N GLY A 79 -10.87 11.53 -2.25
CA GLY A 79 -12.11 10.75 -2.22
C GLY A 79 -11.96 9.30 -1.73
N LEU A 80 -10.73 8.84 -1.43
CA LEU A 80 -10.46 7.51 -0.89
C LEU A 80 -9.97 7.59 0.56
N SER A 81 -10.86 7.26 1.50
CA SER A 81 -10.55 7.11 2.92
C SER A 81 -9.97 5.73 3.21
N VAL A 82 -8.66 5.65 3.49
CA VAL A 82 -7.99 4.39 3.86
C VAL A 82 -7.85 4.29 5.39
N GLN A 83 -8.48 3.29 6.00
CA GLN A 83 -8.41 3.00 7.43
C GLN A 83 -7.53 1.76 7.66
N LEU A 84 -6.51 1.87 8.52
CA LEU A 84 -5.56 0.80 8.80
C LEU A 84 -5.93 0.12 10.12
N PHE A 85 -5.91 -1.21 10.11
CA PHE A 85 -6.12 -2.09 11.27
C PHE A 85 -4.96 -3.06 11.38
N ASN A 86 -4.72 -3.59 12.58
CA ASN A 86 -3.55 -4.43 12.87
C ASN A 86 -2.28 -3.78 12.32
N ASP A 87 -2.01 -2.55 12.77
CA ASP A 87 -1.00 -1.67 12.21
C ASP A 87 0.39 -1.85 12.84
N GLY A 88 0.54 -2.83 13.74
CA GLY A 88 1.79 -3.11 14.45
C GLY A 88 1.99 -2.29 15.73
N THR A 89 1.06 -1.39 16.10
CA THR A 89 1.15 -0.64 17.37
C THR A 89 0.85 -1.51 18.59
N LYS A 90 -0.11 -2.43 18.46
CA LYS A 90 -0.56 -3.36 19.49
C LYS A 90 -0.91 -4.69 18.83
N GLY A 91 0.05 -5.60 18.74
CA GLY A 91 -0.18 -6.89 18.09
C GLY A 91 1.12 -7.58 17.69
N LYS A 92 1.02 -8.86 17.34
CA LYS A 92 2.14 -9.63 16.80
C LYS A 92 1.93 -9.85 15.31
N LEU A 93 3.04 -9.86 14.56
CA LEU A 93 3.04 -10.13 13.12
C LEU A 93 2.24 -11.39 12.80
N ASN A 94 1.25 -11.27 11.91
CA ASN A 94 0.38 -12.35 11.43
C ASN A 94 -0.41 -13.10 12.52
N HIS A 95 -0.56 -12.55 13.73
CA HIS A 95 -1.26 -13.23 14.81
C HIS A 95 -2.77 -12.98 14.74
N PHE A 96 -3.52 -14.02 14.36
CA PHE A 96 -4.98 -13.96 14.12
C PHE A 96 -5.41 -12.89 13.11
N CYS A 97 -4.51 -12.49 12.22
CA CYS A 97 -4.75 -11.48 11.20
C CYS A 97 -3.88 -11.72 9.96
N GLY A 98 -4.14 -10.97 8.89
CA GLY A 98 -3.41 -11.02 7.64
C GLY A 98 -4.03 -11.95 6.61
N ALA A 99 -3.56 -11.80 5.37
CA ALA A 99 -4.13 -12.49 4.21
C ALA A 99 -4.16 -14.01 4.37
N ASP A 100 -3.07 -14.62 4.85
CA ASP A 100 -2.98 -16.07 5.05
C ASP A 100 -3.94 -16.58 6.13
N PHE A 101 -4.12 -15.81 7.21
CA PHE A 101 -5.07 -16.14 8.26
C PHE A 101 -6.49 -16.16 7.72
N VAL A 102 -6.91 -15.08 7.07
CA VAL A 102 -8.26 -14.92 6.49
C VAL A 102 -8.52 -15.99 5.45
N LYS A 103 -7.55 -16.27 4.57
CA LYS A 103 -7.70 -17.28 3.51
C LYS A 103 -7.81 -18.70 4.07
N SER A 104 -6.93 -19.05 5.01
CA SER A 104 -6.87 -20.41 5.57
C SER A 104 -8.06 -20.73 6.47
N HIS A 105 -8.54 -19.74 7.24
CA HIS A 105 -9.63 -19.93 8.20
C HIS A 105 -11.01 -19.49 7.68
N GLN A 106 -11.05 -18.85 6.50
CA GLN A 106 -12.26 -18.34 5.85
C GLN A 106 -13.14 -17.48 6.76
N LYS A 107 -12.51 -16.61 7.56
CA LYS A 107 -13.18 -15.68 8.48
C LYS A 107 -12.42 -14.36 8.55
N PRO A 108 -13.07 -13.24 8.92
CA PRO A 108 -12.37 -11.99 9.19
C PRO A 108 -11.35 -12.16 10.33
N PRO A 109 -10.31 -11.30 10.35
CA PRO A 109 -9.38 -11.21 11.48
C PRO A 109 -10.10 -10.76 12.77
#